data_AF-A0A924B124-F1
#
_entry.id   AF-A0A924B124-F1
#
_cell.length_a   1.000
_cell.length_b   1.000
_cell.length_c   1.000
_cell.angle_alpha   90.00
_cell.angle_beta   90.00
_cell.angle_gamma   90.00
#
_symmetry.space_group_name_H-M   'P 1'
#
loop_
_entity.id
_entity.type
_entity.pdbx_description
1 polymer ?
#
loop_
_entity_poly.entity_id
_entity_poly.type
_entity_poly.pdbx_seq_one_letter_code
_entity_poly.pdbx_strand_id
1 'polypeptide(L)'
;MERSIIRKTLYNAAVWTISLAVFSCQPQTPVSDANGNLKVLIPMVAKDLSNDSSQLETVTIKNISSLKDVSGSYVRFFYTPGGGSGALTGPAPQSRFIRTGKDVYVPSDSITQQMFSLYYHIQNLNDFNAEISPELKQTQPFQIGLNTQVPDNASTGKNNAFFDGESNALLFVPYTLGNIPISVNSGIIAHEFFHSIFFKHVLGEFNARQESLTQASADKQHSSKVFYFNQT
;
A
#
# COMPACT_ATOMS: atom_id res chain seq x y z
N MET A 1 -69.47 -56.05 -20.84
CA MET A 1 -68.97 -55.19 -19.76
C MET A 1 -67.45 -55.21 -19.80
N GLU A 2 -66.91 -54.03 -20.07
CA GLU A 2 -65.54 -53.52 -19.87
C GLU A 2 -64.28 -54.33 -20.16
N ARG A 3 -63.46 -53.69 -21.01
CA ARG A 3 -62.06 -53.98 -21.36
C ARG A 3 -61.14 -53.63 -20.19
N SER A 4 -60.01 -54.33 -20.06
CA SER A 4 -58.81 -53.76 -19.43
C SER A 4 -57.56 -54.08 -20.27
N ILE A 5 -57.02 -53.00 -20.83
CA ILE A 5 -55.73 -52.84 -21.51
C ILE A 5 -54.78 -52.24 -20.45
N ILE A 6 -53.45 -52.27 -20.69
CA ILE A 6 -52.36 -51.40 -20.13
C ILE A 6 -51.42 -52.20 -19.17
N ARG A 7 -50.08 -52.25 -19.25
CA ARG A 7 -48.96 -51.71 -20.07
C ARG A 7 -47.71 -52.54 -19.71
N LYS A 8 -47.00 -53.14 -20.66
CA LYS A 8 -45.63 -52.79 -21.15
C LYS A 8 -44.72 -51.93 -20.25
N THR A 9 -43.45 -52.37 -20.22
CA THR A 9 -42.18 -51.63 -20.02
C THR A 9 -41.77 -51.35 -18.58
N LEU A 10 -40.92 -52.22 -18.01
CA LEU A 10 -40.01 -51.82 -16.95
C LEU A 10 -38.69 -51.39 -17.58
N TYR A 11 -38.40 -50.12 -17.32
CA TYR A 11 -37.36 -49.30 -17.86
C TYR A 11 -35.98 -49.71 -17.36
N ASN A 12 -35.02 -49.61 -18.27
CA ASN A 12 -33.60 -49.48 -17.98
C ASN A 12 -33.38 -48.51 -16.80
N ALA A 13 -32.90 -49.03 -15.67
CA ALA A 13 -32.45 -48.19 -14.58
C ALA A 13 -31.22 -47.42 -15.05
N ALA A 14 -31.42 -46.12 -15.19
CA ALA A 14 -30.45 -45.15 -15.63
C ALA A 14 -29.24 -45.12 -14.71
N VAL A 15 -28.07 -45.45 -15.25
CA VAL A 15 -26.77 -45.05 -14.73
C VAL A 15 -26.68 -43.54 -14.93
N TRP A 16 -27.13 -42.78 -13.93
CA TRP A 16 -26.86 -41.34 -13.85
C TRP A 16 -25.42 -41.17 -13.39
N THR A 17 -24.54 -41.02 -14.38
CA THR A 17 -23.15 -40.62 -14.22
C THR A 17 -23.11 -39.29 -13.47
N ILE A 18 -22.58 -39.33 -12.26
CA ILE A 18 -22.26 -38.15 -11.47
C ILE A 18 -21.10 -37.44 -12.18
N SER A 19 -21.42 -36.50 -13.08
CA SER A 19 -20.44 -35.56 -13.61
C SER A 19 -20.08 -34.58 -12.50
N LEU A 20 -19.12 -34.97 -11.64
CA LEU A 20 -18.44 -34.06 -10.73
C LEU A 20 -17.89 -32.90 -11.57
N ALA A 21 -18.39 -31.71 -11.29
CA ALA A 21 -17.85 -30.46 -11.78
C ALA A 21 -16.38 -30.39 -11.38
N VAL A 22 -15.51 -30.66 -12.36
CA VAL A 22 -14.12 -30.23 -12.32
C VAL A 22 -14.18 -28.71 -12.41
N PHE A 23 -14.27 -28.05 -11.25
CA PHE A 23 -13.91 -26.66 -11.12
C PHE A 23 -12.44 -26.58 -11.51
N SER A 24 -12.20 -26.34 -12.79
CA SER A 24 -10.88 -26.04 -13.30
C SER A 24 -10.37 -24.85 -12.52
N CYS A 25 -9.36 -25.06 -11.68
CA CYS A 25 -8.44 -23.99 -11.33
C CYS A 25 -7.89 -23.46 -12.65
N GLN A 26 -8.50 -22.40 -13.20
CA GLN A 26 -7.87 -21.68 -14.29
C GLN A 26 -6.55 -21.16 -13.74
N PRO A 27 -5.41 -21.45 -14.40
CA PRO A 27 -4.15 -20.88 -14.00
C PRO A 27 -4.31 -19.35 -14.04
N GLN A 28 -4.02 -18.69 -12.91
CA GLN A 28 -3.92 -17.24 -12.88
C GLN A 28 -2.92 -16.86 -13.96
N THR A 29 -3.38 -16.12 -14.98
CA THR A 29 -2.50 -15.60 -16.00
C THR A 29 -1.41 -14.80 -15.29
N PRO A 30 -0.12 -15.09 -15.54
CA PRO A 30 0.95 -14.33 -14.93
C PRO A 30 0.70 -12.85 -15.20
N VAL A 31 0.82 -12.03 -14.14
CA VAL A 31 0.79 -10.58 -14.24
C VAL A 31 1.79 -10.19 -15.33
N SER A 32 1.27 -9.81 -16.50
CA SER A 32 2.10 -9.15 -17.51
C SER A 32 2.67 -7.90 -16.83
N ASP A 33 3.98 -7.69 -16.93
CA ASP A 33 4.65 -6.50 -16.42
C ASP A 33 4.18 -5.26 -17.21
N ALA A 34 2.99 -4.77 -16.88
CA ALA A 34 2.52 -3.50 -17.36
C ALA A 34 3.36 -2.40 -16.72
N ASN A 35 3.79 -1.44 -17.52
CA ASN A 35 4.59 -0.29 -17.11
C ASN A 35 4.00 1.00 -17.67
N GLY A 36 4.43 2.15 -17.12
CA GLY A 36 3.96 3.47 -17.52
C GLY A 36 2.75 3.94 -16.71
N ASN A 37 1.76 4.52 -17.39
CA ASN A 37 0.55 5.03 -16.75
C ASN A 37 -0.58 4.02 -16.89
N LEU A 38 -1.25 3.70 -15.79
CA LEU A 38 -2.35 2.73 -15.80
C LEU A 38 -3.56 3.21 -14.99
N LYS A 39 -4.72 2.62 -15.26
CA LYS A 39 -5.98 2.94 -14.58
C LYS A 39 -6.28 1.87 -13.53
N VAL A 40 -6.52 2.28 -12.29
CA VAL A 40 -6.81 1.37 -11.16
C VAL A 40 -8.08 1.80 -10.47
N LEU A 41 -8.88 0.83 -10.03
CA LEU A 41 -10.02 1.08 -9.15
C LEU A 41 -9.55 1.04 -7.68
N ILE A 42 -9.63 2.16 -6.96
CA ILE A 42 -9.23 2.25 -5.54
C ILE A 42 -10.34 2.88 -4.68
N PRO A 43 -10.38 2.60 -3.37
CA PRO A 43 -11.27 3.30 -2.46
C PRO A 43 -10.82 4.74 -2.26
N MET A 44 -11.77 5.66 -2.31
CA MET A 44 -11.63 7.09 -2.06
C MET A 44 -12.66 7.52 -1.02
N VAL A 45 -12.30 8.47 -0.16
CA VAL A 45 -13.27 9.12 0.73
C VAL A 45 -14.24 9.94 -0.13
N ALA A 46 -15.55 9.78 0.07
CA ALA A 46 -16.54 10.53 -0.68
C ALA A 46 -16.31 12.05 -0.55
N LYS A 47 -16.49 12.76 -1.66
CA LYS A 47 -16.38 14.23 -1.71
C LYS A 47 -17.46 14.94 -0.89
N ASP A 48 -18.55 14.24 -0.60
CA ASP A 48 -19.63 14.73 0.25
C ASP A 48 -19.38 14.29 1.70
N LEU A 49 -18.90 15.24 2.51
CA LEU A 49 -18.60 15.07 3.93
C LEU A 49 -19.84 14.74 4.77
N SER A 50 -21.04 14.82 4.21
CA SER A 50 -22.28 14.47 4.91
C SER A 50 -22.50 12.96 5.07
N ASN A 51 -21.80 12.14 4.28
CA ASN A 51 -21.84 10.68 4.38
C ASN A 51 -20.41 10.15 4.42
N ASP A 52 -20.05 9.52 5.54
CA ASP A 52 -18.75 8.89 5.82
C ASP A 52 -18.54 7.60 5.00
N SER A 53 -18.91 7.65 3.72
CA SER A 53 -18.93 6.52 2.80
C SER A 53 -17.70 6.55 1.91
N SER A 54 -16.97 5.44 1.84
CA SER A 54 -15.94 5.25 0.81
C SER A 54 -16.59 4.89 -0.52
N GLN A 55 -16.14 5.51 -1.61
CA GLN A 55 -16.54 5.16 -2.97
C GLN A 55 -15.34 4.60 -3.74
N LEU A 56 -15.59 3.66 -4.64
CA LEU A 56 -14.54 3.17 -5.54
C LEU A 56 -14.43 4.13 -6.73
N GLU A 57 -13.24 4.68 -6.96
CA GLU A 57 -12.96 5.56 -8.08
C GLU A 57 -11.86 4.98 -8.97
N THR A 58 -12.01 5.18 -10.28
CA THR A 58 -10.95 4.84 -11.24
C THR A 58 -9.95 5.98 -11.29
N VAL A 59 -8.73 5.72 -10.81
CA VAL A 59 -7.64 6.67 -10.77
C VAL A 59 -6.54 6.32 -11.76
N THR A 60 -5.68 7.29 -12.08
CA THR A 60 -4.48 7.06 -12.89
C THR A 60 -3.25 6.96 -11.98
N ILE A 61 -2.58 5.82 -12.06
CA ILE A 61 -1.28 5.56 -11.44
C ILE A 61 -0.21 5.93 -12.45
N LYS A 62 0.70 6.83 -12.07
CA LYS A 62 1.71 7.39 -12.97
C LYS A 62 3.05 6.67 -12.83
N ASN A 63 3.76 6.49 -13.93
CA ASN A 63 5.17 6.05 -13.97
C ASN A 63 5.46 4.77 -13.17
N ILE A 64 4.58 3.77 -13.26
CA ILE A 64 4.82 2.47 -12.66
C ILE A 64 5.89 1.72 -13.46
N SER A 65 6.86 1.14 -12.77
CA SER A 65 7.91 0.32 -13.39
C SER A 65 7.56 -1.16 -13.33
N SER A 66 6.85 -1.60 -12.29
CA SER A 66 6.38 -2.97 -12.14
C SER A 66 4.99 -3.00 -11.54
N LEU A 67 4.05 -3.59 -12.30
CA LEU A 67 2.73 -3.89 -11.79
C LEU A 67 2.75 -5.00 -10.74
N LYS A 68 3.66 -5.98 -10.87
CA LYS A 68 3.83 -7.11 -9.97
C LYS A 68 4.11 -6.67 -8.52
N ASP A 69 5.00 -5.69 -8.35
CA ASP A 69 5.42 -5.22 -7.03
C ASP A 69 4.86 -3.82 -6.67
N VAL A 70 4.02 -3.26 -7.55
CA VAL A 70 3.44 -1.90 -7.46
C VAL A 70 4.50 -0.83 -7.20
N SER A 71 5.63 -0.92 -7.90
CA SER A 71 6.76 0.01 -7.75
C SER A 71 6.85 0.98 -8.92
N GLY A 72 7.39 2.17 -8.70
CA GLY A 72 7.61 3.15 -9.76
C GLY A 72 8.40 4.37 -9.29
N SER A 73 8.29 5.48 -10.02
CA SER A 73 9.03 6.71 -9.69
C SER A 73 8.65 7.32 -8.34
N TYR A 74 7.48 6.98 -7.80
CA TYR A 74 6.94 7.62 -6.59
C TYR A 74 7.10 6.78 -5.33
N VAL A 75 6.99 5.46 -5.42
CA VAL A 75 7.00 4.56 -4.24
C VAL A 75 7.68 3.23 -4.53
N ARG A 76 8.18 2.63 -3.46
CA ARG A 76 8.68 1.25 -3.41
C ARG A 76 8.18 0.58 -2.13
N PHE A 77 7.53 -0.57 -2.28
CA PHE A 77 6.94 -1.30 -1.16
C PHE A 77 7.85 -2.40 -0.61
N PHE A 78 7.74 -2.61 0.70
CA PHE A 78 8.36 -3.70 1.45
C PHE A 78 7.30 -4.33 2.36
N TYR A 79 7.27 -5.66 2.43
CA TYR A 79 6.33 -6.38 3.29
C TYR A 79 7.07 -6.94 4.49
N THR A 80 6.51 -6.73 5.69
CA THR A 80 7.15 -7.08 6.97
C THR A 80 8.62 -6.64 7.00
N PRO A 81 8.92 -5.37 6.71
CA PRO A 81 10.30 -4.94 6.57
C PRO A 81 11.07 -5.03 7.89
N GLY A 82 12.36 -5.30 7.78
CA GLY A 82 13.33 -5.04 8.84
C GLY A 82 14.01 -3.68 8.64
N GLY A 83 14.57 -3.14 9.72
CA GLY A 83 15.44 -1.97 9.68
C GLY A 83 16.91 -2.34 9.47
N GLY A 84 17.62 -1.57 8.64
CA GLY A 84 19.08 -1.63 8.48
C GLY A 84 19.58 -0.31 7.93
N SER A 85 20.89 -0.03 8.05
CA SER A 85 21.67 1.10 7.48
C SER A 85 20.89 2.20 6.70
N GLY A 86 19.96 2.91 7.36
CA GLY A 86 19.15 3.98 6.77
C GLY A 86 18.18 3.58 5.64
N ALA A 87 17.81 2.30 5.49
CA ALA A 87 16.86 1.85 4.47
C ALA A 87 16.03 0.65 4.92
N LEU A 88 14.85 0.48 4.31
CA LEU A 88 14.04 -0.71 4.56
C LEU A 88 14.64 -1.92 3.84
N THR A 89 14.59 -3.06 4.52
CA THR A 89 14.97 -4.36 3.97
C THR A 89 13.79 -5.31 4.04
N GLY A 90 13.65 -6.19 3.05
CA GLY A 90 12.56 -7.16 3.02
C GLY A 90 12.07 -7.45 1.60
N PRO A 91 11.17 -8.44 1.46
CA PRO A 91 10.57 -8.76 0.17
C PRO A 91 9.59 -7.68 -0.27
N ALA A 92 9.47 -7.49 -1.59
CA ALA A 92 8.38 -6.70 -2.15
C ALA A 92 7.07 -7.50 -2.09
N PRO A 93 5.97 -6.92 -1.59
CA PRO A 93 4.65 -7.55 -1.65
C PRO A 93 4.23 -7.78 -3.10
N GLN A 94 3.56 -8.91 -3.35
CA GLN A 94 3.11 -9.29 -4.68
C GLN A 94 1.67 -8.85 -4.89
N SER A 95 1.43 -8.10 -5.96
CA SER A 95 0.12 -7.60 -6.32
C SER A 95 -0.74 -8.67 -6.99
N ARG A 96 -2.05 -8.59 -6.78
CA ARG A 96 -3.04 -9.43 -7.45
C ARG A 96 -4.22 -8.59 -7.89
N PHE A 97 -4.57 -8.67 -9.16
CA PHE A 97 -5.62 -7.86 -9.74
C PHE A 97 -6.44 -8.64 -10.76
N ILE A 98 -7.62 -8.11 -11.03
CA ILE A 98 -8.48 -8.51 -12.14
C ILE A 98 -8.42 -7.37 -13.16
N ARG A 99 -8.13 -7.70 -14.43
CA ARG A 99 -8.21 -6.73 -15.53
C ARG A 99 -9.63 -6.74 -16.10
N THR A 100 -10.27 -5.59 -16.11
CA THR A 100 -11.57 -5.41 -16.78
C THR A 100 -11.38 -5.28 -18.29
N GLY A 101 -12.43 -5.49 -19.07
CA GLY A 101 -12.41 -5.27 -20.53
C GLY A 101 -12.17 -3.82 -20.97
N LYS A 102 -12.06 -2.87 -20.03
CA LYS A 102 -11.80 -1.43 -20.28
C LYS A 102 -10.39 -1.00 -19.85
N ASP A 103 -9.46 -1.95 -19.72
CA ASP A 103 -8.08 -1.70 -19.27
C ASP A 103 -7.97 -1.05 -17.89
N VAL A 104 -8.97 -1.29 -17.03
CA VAL A 104 -8.92 -0.92 -15.61
C VAL A 104 -8.50 -2.14 -14.80
N TYR A 105 -7.47 -1.95 -13.97
CA TYR A 105 -6.98 -2.92 -13.01
C TYR A 105 -7.77 -2.80 -11.70
N VAL A 106 -8.32 -3.90 -11.21
CA VAL A 106 -9.08 -3.95 -9.96
C VAL A 106 -8.31 -4.81 -8.96
N PRO A 107 -7.80 -4.24 -7.86
CA PRO A 107 -7.17 -5.02 -6.79
C PRO A 107 -8.07 -6.16 -6.32
N SER A 108 -7.51 -7.37 -6.23
CA SER A 108 -8.26 -8.57 -5.83
C SER A 108 -8.06 -8.97 -4.37
N ASP A 109 -7.14 -8.31 -3.67
CA ASP A 109 -6.90 -8.48 -2.25
C ASP A 109 -6.61 -7.13 -1.55
N SER A 110 -6.65 -7.15 -0.22
CA SER A 110 -6.49 -5.96 0.61
C SER A 110 -5.08 -5.37 0.54
N ILE A 111 -4.03 -6.18 0.40
CA ILE A 111 -2.65 -5.69 0.30
C ILE A 111 -2.47 -4.93 -1.02
N THR A 112 -2.97 -5.47 -2.12
CA THR A 112 -2.94 -4.82 -3.43
C THR A 112 -3.72 -3.52 -3.43
N GLN A 113 -4.89 -3.50 -2.77
CA GLN A 113 -5.67 -2.28 -2.60
C GLN A 113 -4.89 -1.21 -1.83
N GLN A 114 -4.26 -1.58 -0.71
CA GLN A 114 -3.43 -0.67 0.07
C GLN A 114 -2.26 -0.12 -0.76
N MET A 115 -1.53 -0.97 -1.49
CA MET A 115 -0.42 -0.54 -2.33
C MET A 115 -0.84 0.52 -3.35
N PHE A 116 -1.95 0.32 -4.05
CA PHE A 116 -2.40 1.28 -5.05
C PHE A 116 -2.98 2.57 -4.46
N SER A 117 -3.69 2.50 -3.34
CA SER A 117 -4.14 3.70 -2.62
C SER A 117 -2.95 4.53 -2.15
N LEU A 118 -1.94 3.89 -1.54
CA LEU A 118 -0.70 4.55 -1.10
C LEU A 118 0.05 5.17 -2.27
N TYR A 119 0.26 4.40 -3.35
CA TYR A 119 0.90 4.91 -4.56
C TYR A 119 0.19 6.17 -5.05
N TYR A 120 -1.14 6.11 -5.22
CA TYR A 120 -1.95 7.21 -5.73
C TYR A 120 -1.87 8.46 -4.86
N HIS A 121 -1.95 8.33 -3.54
CA HIS A 121 -1.88 9.48 -2.66
C HIS A 121 -0.48 10.07 -2.61
N ILE A 122 0.57 9.24 -2.54
CA ILE A 122 1.96 9.71 -2.52
C ILE A 122 2.35 10.38 -3.83
N GLN A 123 1.92 9.87 -5.00
CA GLN A 123 2.19 10.56 -6.27
C GLN A 123 1.56 11.97 -6.30
N ASN A 124 0.33 12.13 -5.78
CA ASN A 124 -0.36 13.41 -5.83
C ASN A 124 0.24 14.39 -4.83
N LEU A 125 0.62 13.92 -3.64
CA LEU A 125 1.33 14.73 -2.63
C LEU A 125 2.70 15.17 -3.14
N ASN A 126 3.43 14.30 -3.82
CA ASN A 126 4.73 14.64 -4.40
C ASN A 126 4.61 15.64 -5.56
N ASP A 127 3.60 15.45 -6.42
CA ASP A 127 3.30 16.39 -7.52
C ASP A 127 2.88 17.76 -6.94
N PHE A 128 2.00 17.78 -5.94
CA PHE A 128 1.59 19.00 -5.23
C PHE A 128 2.79 19.74 -4.59
N ASN A 129 3.68 19.02 -3.93
CA ASN A 129 4.90 19.62 -3.38
C ASN A 129 5.76 20.25 -4.46
N ALA A 130 5.90 19.59 -5.61
CA ALA A 130 6.68 20.11 -6.74
C ALA A 130 6.06 21.38 -7.35
N GLU A 131 4.74 21.52 -7.30
CA GLU A 131 4.03 22.74 -7.71
C GLU A 131 4.28 23.91 -6.74
N ILE A 132 4.43 23.64 -5.44
CA ILE A 132 4.79 24.65 -4.44
C ILE A 132 6.25 25.06 -4.60
N SER A 133 7.16 24.08 -4.61
CA SER A 133 8.59 24.30 -4.78
C SER A 133 9.28 23.01 -5.27
N PRO A 134 10.13 23.09 -6.32
CA PRO A 134 10.91 21.94 -6.78
C PRO A 134 11.77 21.27 -5.70
N GLU A 135 12.17 22.00 -4.65
CA GLU A 135 13.00 21.48 -3.55
C GLU A 135 12.23 20.53 -2.59
N LEU A 136 10.90 20.71 -2.51
CA LEU A 136 10.00 19.88 -1.71
C LEU A 136 9.67 18.55 -2.39
N LYS A 137 10.03 18.42 -3.67
CA LYS A 137 9.83 17.19 -4.43
C LYS A 137 10.75 16.08 -3.90
N GLN A 138 10.16 14.93 -3.60
CA GLN A 138 10.90 13.70 -3.38
C GLN A 138 11.47 13.22 -4.72
N THR A 139 12.80 13.14 -4.80
CA THR A 139 13.54 12.75 -6.01
C THR A 139 13.76 11.24 -6.10
N GLN A 140 13.66 10.55 -4.97
CA GLN A 140 13.73 9.10 -4.88
C GLN A 140 12.33 8.54 -4.57
N PRO A 141 12.01 7.32 -5.03
CA PRO A 141 10.78 6.65 -4.65
C PRO A 141 10.68 6.52 -3.14
N PHE A 142 9.53 6.90 -2.59
CA PHE A 142 9.28 6.81 -1.15
C PHE A 142 9.25 5.35 -0.71
N GLN A 143 9.98 5.02 0.35
CA GLN A 143 9.98 3.67 0.90
C GLN A 143 8.75 3.48 1.76
N ILE A 144 7.99 2.41 1.52
CA ILE A 144 6.78 2.13 2.28
C ILE A 144 6.81 0.70 2.82
N GLY A 145 6.77 0.58 4.14
CA GLY A 145 6.65 -0.67 4.86
C GLY A 145 5.19 -1.03 5.14
N LEU A 146 4.75 -2.19 4.66
CA LEU A 146 3.45 -2.77 4.98
C LEU A 146 3.61 -3.88 6.00
N ASN A 147 2.65 -3.98 6.91
CA ASN A 147 2.62 -4.99 7.97
C ASN A 147 3.92 -4.96 8.82
N THR A 148 4.42 -3.75 9.07
CA THR A 148 5.67 -3.51 9.79
C THR A 148 5.55 -4.00 11.23
N GLN A 149 6.42 -4.93 11.61
CA GLN A 149 6.45 -5.43 12.98
C GLN A 149 7.22 -4.44 13.85
N VAL A 150 6.61 -4.00 14.94
CA VAL A 150 7.29 -3.21 15.98
C VAL A 150 7.37 -4.06 17.25
N PRO A 151 8.33 -3.81 18.15
CA PRO A 151 8.47 -4.58 19.38
C PRO A 151 7.17 -4.65 20.18
N ASP A 152 6.86 -5.83 20.73
CA ASP A 152 5.57 -6.12 21.41
C ASP A 152 5.25 -5.22 22.61
N ASN A 153 6.25 -4.51 23.16
CA ASN A 153 6.09 -3.56 24.25
C ASN A 153 5.74 -2.12 23.78
N ALA A 154 5.64 -1.88 22.47
CA ALA A 154 5.24 -0.60 21.92
C ALA A 154 3.71 -0.48 21.86
N SER A 155 3.14 0.58 22.44
CA SER A 155 1.71 0.92 22.35
C SER A 155 1.23 1.12 20.89
N THR A 156 2.15 1.32 19.96
CA THR A 156 1.91 1.57 18.53
C THR A 156 1.92 0.29 17.67
N GLY A 157 1.86 -0.89 18.30
CA GLY A 157 1.97 -2.21 17.67
C GLY A 157 0.97 -2.57 16.57
N LYS A 158 -0.20 -1.93 16.57
CA LYS A 158 -1.32 -2.27 15.68
C LYS A 158 -2.10 -1.02 15.32
N ASN A 159 -2.76 -1.05 14.16
CA ASN A 159 -3.70 -0.01 13.70
C ASN A 159 -3.10 1.40 13.66
N ASN A 160 -1.80 1.50 13.36
CA ASN A 160 -1.08 2.77 13.33
C ASN A 160 -0.20 2.93 12.08
N ALA A 161 0.16 4.16 11.77
CA ALA A 161 1.17 4.50 10.78
C ALA A 161 2.15 5.48 11.42
N PHE A 162 3.39 5.48 10.93
CA PHE A 162 4.38 6.47 11.33
C PHE A 162 5.43 6.66 10.24
N PHE A 163 5.95 7.88 10.14
CA PHE A 163 7.18 8.16 9.43
C PHE A 163 8.41 7.80 10.28
N ASP A 164 9.32 7.01 9.71
CA ASP A 164 10.65 6.77 10.27
C ASP A 164 11.70 7.63 9.56
N GLY A 165 12.30 8.55 10.32
CA GLY A 165 13.33 9.46 9.83
C GLY A 165 14.68 8.80 9.55
N GLU A 166 14.98 7.64 10.18
CA GLU A 166 16.24 6.93 9.92
C GLU A 166 16.22 6.27 8.54
N SER A 167 15.16 5.53 8.22
CA SER A 167 15.00 4.89 6.92
C SER A 167 14.34 5.77 5.85
N ASN A 168 13.90 6.97 6.22
CA ASN A 168 13.09 7.88 5.39
C ASN A 168 11.91 7.12 4.74
N ALA A 169 11.09 6.49 5.58
CA ALA A 169 10.05 5.57 5.14
C ALA A 169 8.71 5.80 5.86
N LEU A 170 7.60 5.47 5.19
CA LEU A 170 6.29 5.35 5.83
C LEU A 170 6.10 3.92 6.27
N LEU A 171 5.80 3.70 7.54
CA LEU A 171 5.62 2.39 8.13
C LEU A 171 4.18 2.22 8.58
N PHE A 172 3.49 1.27 7.96
CA PHE A 172 2.13 0.87 8.32
C PHE A 172 2.22 -0.47 9.08
N VAL A 173 1.80 -0.47 10.35
CA VAL A 173 1.78 -1.67 11.19
C VAL A 173 0.55 -2.53 10.89
N PRO A 174 0.47 -3.78 11.39
CA PRO A 174 -0.69 -4.63 11.15
C PRO A 174 -2.02 -3.96 11.52
N TYR A 175 -2.97 -4.00 10.59
CA TYR A 175 -4.33 -3.54 10.81
C TYR A 175 -5.23 -4.71 11.21
N THR A 176 -5.91 -4.60 12.35
CA THR A 176 -6.71 -5.68 12.95
C THR A 176 -8.17 -5.30 13.20
N LEU A 177 -8.58 -4.07 12.84
CA LEU A 177 -9.97 -3.63 12.97
C LEU A 177 -10.81 -4.09 11.77
N GLY A 178 -12.13 -4.24 11.97
CA GLY A 178 -13.07 -4.74 10.95
C GLY A 178 -13.54 -3.72 9.90
N ASN A 179 -12.89 -2.57 9.83
CA ASN A 179 -13.16 -1.49 8.89
C ASN A 179 -12.00 -1.34 7.88
N ILE A 180 -12.05 -0.26 7.11
CA ILE A 180 -11.08 0.03 6.06
C ILE A 180 -9.67 0.26 6.66
N PRO A 181 -8.59 -0.35 6.12
CA PRO A 181 -7.23 -0.12 6.60
C PRO A 181 -6.81 1.35 6.55
N ILE A 182 -6.06 1.81 7.57
CA ILE A 182 -5.52 3.18 7.63
C ILE A 182 -4.63 3.57 6.43
N SER A 183 -4.03 2.58 5.78
CA SER A 183 -3.22 2.72 4.57
C SER A 183 -4.02 3.11 3.33
N VAL A 184 -5.35 3.21 3.42
CA VAL A 184 -6.16 3.85 2.36
C VAL A 184 -6.82 5.15 2.82
N ASN A 185 -6.56 5.59 4.06
CA ASN A 185 -7.05 6.88 4.55
C ASN A 185 -6.11 8.00 4.08
N SER A 186 -6.59 8.84 3.16
CA SER A 186 -5.80 9.93 2.57
C SER A 186 -5.26 10.93 3.59
N GLY A 187 -6.00 11.20 4.67
CA GLY A 187 -5.60 12.11 5.74
C GLY A 187 -4.42 11.57 6.54
N ILE A 188 -4.45 10.29 6.91
CA ILE A 188 -3.33 9.61 7.59
C ILE A 188 -2.10 9.58 6.68
N ILE A 189 -2.28 9.20 5.40
CA ILE A 189 -1.16 9.16 4.44
C ILE A 189 -0.52 10.53 4.28
N ALA A 190 -1.33 11.59 4.15
CA ALA A 190 -0.84 12.95 4.05
C ALA A 190 -0.10 13.39 5.32
N HIS A 191 -0.65 13.08 6.50
CA HIS A 191 -0.02 13.36 7.79
C HIS A 191 1.39 12.76 7.86
N GLU A 192 1.52 11.46 7.58
CA GLU A 192 2.83 10.79 7.63
C GLU A 192 3.79 11.27 6.53
N PHE A 193 3.28 11.58 5.34
CA PHE A 193 4.09 12.19 4.29
C PHE A 193 4.64 13.57 4.69
N PHE A 194 3.86 14.42 5.36
CA PHE A 194 4.34 15.73 5.80
C PHE A 194 5.39 15.65 6.91
N HIS A 195 5.40 14.58 7.72
CA HIS A 195 6.53 14.33 8.63
C HIS A 195 7.84 14.16 7.87
N SER A 196 7.84 13.57 6.67
CA SER A 196 9.05 13.44 5.87
C SER A 196 9.59 14.79 5.39
N ILE A 197 8.69 15.70 5.03
CA ILE A 197 9.04 17.05 4.59
C ILE A 197 9.59 17.85 5.77
N PHE A 198 8.91 17.81 6.90
CA PHE A 198 9.35 18.47 8.13
C PHE A 198 10.71 17.91 8.59
N PHE A 199 10.87 16.59 8.57
CA PHE A 199 12.14 15.96 8.93
C PHE A 199 13.28 16.41 8.01
N LYS A 200 13.08 16.40 6.70
CA LYS A 200 14.11 16.81 5.73
C LYS A 200 14.49 18.29 5.86
N HIS A 201 13.50 19.18 5.92
CA HIS A 201 13.74 20.63 5.77
C HIS A 201 13.85 21.39 7.09
N VAL A 202 13.35 20.83 8.21
CA VAL A 202 13.43 21.50 9.51
C VAL A 202 14.41 20.77 10.41
N LEU A 203 14.21 19.47 10.65
CA LEU A 203 15.06 18.71 11.57
C LEU A 203 16.42 18.38 10.96
N GLY A 204 16.49 18.06 9.67
CA GLY A 204 17.73 17.77 8.96
C GLY A 204 18.67 18.97 8.97
N GLU A 205 18.16 20.16 8.66
CA GLU A 205 18.93 21.40 8.72
C GLU A 205 19.37 21.75 10.15
N PHE A 206 18.47 21.57 11.12
CA PHE A 206 18.80 21.78 12.53
C PHE A 206 19.90 20.83 13.02
N ASN A 207 19.78 19.53 12.72
CA ASN A 207 20.74 18.51 13.09
C ASN A 207 22.11 18.75 12.44
N ALA A 208 22.16 19.07 11.14
CA ALA A 208 23.40 19.42 10.45
C ALA A 208 24.07 20.67 11.07
N ARG A 209 23.28 21.68 11.43
CA ARG A 209 23.79 22.86 12.14
C ARG A 209 24.32 22.51 13.51
N GLN A 210 23.63 21.66 14.27
CA GLN A 210 24.08 21.23 15.58
C GLN A 210 25.35 20.38 15.51
N GLU A 211 25.46 19.49 14.52
CA GLU A 211 26.66 18.69 14.27
C GLU A 211 27.86 19.57 13.90
N SER A 212 27.70 20.55 13.01
CA SER A 212 28.78 21.49 12.67
C SER A 212 29.23 22.31 13.88
N LEU A 213 28.30 22.76 14.74
CA LEU A 213 28.62 23.43 16.00
C LEU A 213 29.32 22.48 16.98
N THR A 214 28.90 21.21 17.04
CA THR A 214 29.51 20.20 17.90
C THR A 214 30.91 19.83 17.39
N GLN A 215 31.16 19.76 16.09
CA GLN A 215 32.49 19.53 15.52
C GLN A 215 33.40 20.73 15.78
N ALA A 216 32.91 21.95 15.56
CA ALA A 216 33.63 23.19 15.89
C ALA A 216 33.91 23.35 17.39
N SER A 217 33.11 22.72 18.25
CA SER A 217 33.29 22.69 19.71
C SER A 217 33.86 21.38 20.24
N ALA A 218 34.05 20.33 19.43
CA ALA A 218 34.79 19.13 19.82
C ALA A 218 36.30 19.40 19.84
N ASP A 219 36.74 20.41 19.07
CA ASP A 219 38.00 21.13 19.30
C ASP A 219 38.04 21.85 20.68
N LYS A 220 36.93 21.90 21.41
CA LYS A 220 36.76 22.47 22.76
C LYS A 220 35.73 21.68 23.63
N GLN A 221 35.93 20.37 23.82
CA GLN A 221 35.21 19.51 24.77
C GLN A 221 33.76 19.92 25.16
N HIS A 222 32.75 19.67 24.31
CA HIS A 222 31.37 19.51 24.79
C HIS A 222 30.53 18.63 23.84
N SER A 223 29.79 17.65 24.38
CA SER A 223 28.91 16.75 23.63
C SER A 223 27.45 17.21 23.71
N SER A 224 26.78 17.33 22.57
CA SER A 224 25.35 17.65 22.46
C SER A 224 24.60 16.55 21.70
N LYS A 225 23.40 16.17 22.19
CA LYS A 225 22.57 15.06 21.67
C LYS A 225 21.84 15.42 20.38
N VAL A 226 21.84 14.51 19.40
CA VAL A 226 20.97 14.54 18.21
C VAL A 226 19.53 14.22 18.60
N PHE A 227 18.57 14.96 18.06
CA PHE A 227 17.15 14.80 18.38
C PHE A 227 16.43 13.96 17.32
N TYR A 228 15.70 12.95 17.77
CA TYR A 228 14.73 12.19 16.97
C TYR A 228 13.33 12.43 17.54
N PHE A 229 12.34 12.56 16.66
CA PHE A 229 10.94 12.62 17.08
C PHE A 229 10.50 11.20 17.45
N ASN A 230 10.22 10.96 18.74
CA ASN A 230 9.43 9.80 19.15
C ASN A 230 7.98 10.27 19.26
N GLN A 231 7.09 9.72 18.42
CA GLN A 231 5.65 9.90 18.61
C GLN A 231 5.19 9.01 19.78
N THR A 232 4.52 9.61 20.76
CA THR A 232 3.81 8.93 21.86
C THR A 232 2.42 8.50 21.43
#